data_AF-A0A8T4RLT6-F1
#
_entry.id   AF-A0A8T4RLT6-F1
#
_cell.length_a   1.000
_cell.length_b   1.000
_cell.length_c   1.000
_cell.angle_alpha   90.00
_cell.angle_beta   90.00
_cell.angle_gamma   90.00
#
_symmetry.space_group_name_H-M   'P 1'
#
loop_
_entity.id
_entity.type
_entity.pdbx_description
1 polymer ?
#
loop_
_entity_poly.entity_id
_entity_poly.type
_entity_poly.pdbx_seq_one_letter_code
_entity_poly.pdbx_strand_id
1 'polypeptide(L)'
;MTKDSVLSPTDLNNALFLLESAKNAVQSHKNINLAEVLVNEYFELGGRQDNAIHRNILSGIVNKDAFLLFAVIDAEIERLRVEKVKQLRANVIKKSH
;
A
#
# COMPACT_ATOMS: atom_id res chain seq x y z
N MET A 1 -1.16 -20.48 -6.85
CA MET A 1 0.15 -19.81 -6.65
C MET A 1 0.00 -18.36 -7.09
N THR A 2 -0.27 -17.45 -6.17
CA THR A 2 -0.18 -16.02 -6.47
C THR A 2 1.32 -15.70 -6.55
N LYS A 3 1.81 -15.46 -7.77
CA LYS A 3 3.13 -14.84 -7.93
C LYS A 3 3.02 -13.49 -7.25
N ASP A 4 3.73 -13.32 -6.14
CA ASP A 4 3.96 -12.01 -5.56
C ASP A 4 4.58 -11.14 -6.66
N SER A 5 3.78 -10.30 -7.31
CA SER A 5 4.26 -9.39 -8.33
C SER A 5 5.16 -8.39 -7.65
N VAL A 6 6.47 -8.54 -7.86
CA VAL A 6 7.46 -7.59 -7.37
C VAL A 6 7.27 -6.29 -8.17
N LEU A 7 6.71 -5.27 -7.51
CA LEU A 7 6.54 -3.95 -8.11
C LEU A 7 7.89 -3.39 -8.57
N SER A 8 7.89 -2.71 -9.71
CA SER A 8 9.06 -1.94 -10.14
C SER A 8 9.37 -0.83 -9.12
N PRO A 9 10.59 -0.28 -9.08
CA PRO A 9 10.92 0.81 -8.14
C PRO A 9 10.00 2.04 -8.32
N THR A 10 9.59 2.34 -9.55
CA THR A 10 8.68 3.45 -9.85
C THR A 10 7.28 3.16 -9.33
N ASP A 11 6.73 1.97 -9.62
CA ASP A 11 5.39 1.60 -9.17
C ASP A 11 5.31 1.49 -7.65
N LEU A 12 6.41 1.08 -7.01
CA LEU A 12 6.49 1.01 -5.56
C LEU A 12 6.52 2.41 -4.91
N ASN A 13 7.16 3.40 -5.55
CA ASN A 13 7.08 4.79 -5.09
C ASN A 13 5.67 5.36 -5.28
N ASN A 14 5.03 5.07 -6.41
CA ASN A 14 3.66 5.50 -6.68
C ASN A 14 2.66 4.88 -5.69
N ALA A 15 2.80 3.58 -5.41
CA ALA A 15 2.00 2.88 -4.41
C ALA A 15 2.16 3.49 -3.01
N LEU A 16 3.39 3.79 -2.60
CA LEU A 16 3.64 4.48 -1.32
C LEU A 16 3.00 5.87 -1.29
N PHE A 17 3.12 6.64 -2.37
CA PHE A 17 2.51 7.96 -2.46
C PHE A 17 0.98 7.89 -2.30
N LEU A 18 0.31 7.01 -3.03
CA LEU A 18 -1.14 6.82 -2.96
C LEU A 18 -1.60 6.42 -1.56
N LEU A 19 -0.91 5.47 -0.92
CA LEU A 19 -1.28 5.01 0.42
C LEU A 19 -1.02 6.06 1.50
N GLU A 20 0.07 6.83 1.42
CA GLU A 20 0.32 7.96 2.32
C GLU A 20 -0.74 9.04 2.16
N SER A 21 -1.15 9.35 0.92
CA SER A 21 -2.26 10.27 0.66
C SER A 21 -3.59 9.74 1.20
N ALA A 22 -3.87 8.44 1.05
CA ALA A 22 -5.07 7.81 1.59
C ALA A 22 -5.09 7.87 3.12
N LYS A 23 -3.96 7.53 3.76
CA LYS A 23 -3.77 7.64 5.21
C LYS A 23 -4.05 9.07 5.69
N ASN A 24 -3.47 10.06 5.03
CA ASN A 24 -3.69 11.48 5.36
C ASN A 24 -5.15 11.91 5.17
N ALA A 25 -5.84 11.42 4.13
CA ALA A 25 -7.26 11.69 3.91
C ALA A 25 -8.13 11.16 5.06
N VAL A 26 -7.82 9.96 5.57
CA VAL A 26 -8.48 9.38 6.74
C VAL A 26 -8.14 10.15 8.02
N GLN A 27 -6.86 10.47 8.25
CA GLN A 27 -6.37 11.07 9.49
C GLN A 27 -6.83 12.51 9.69
N SER A 28 -6.65 13.37 8.68
CA SER A 28 -6.83 14.82 8.81
C SER A 28 -8.28 15.25 8.60
N HIS A 29 -9.03 14.51 7.77
CA HIS A 29 -10.33 14.96 7.27
C HIS A 29 -11.44 13.93 7.43
N LYS A 30 -11.16 12.73 7.96
CA LYS A 30 -12.08 11.57 7.97
C LYS A 30 -12.71 11.32 6.58
N ASN A 31 -11.98 11.65 5.52
CA ASN A 31 -12.48 11.59 4.16
C ASN A 31 -12.26 10.18 3.60
N ILE A 32 -13.14 9.26 4.01
CA ILE A 32 -13.07 7.85 3.62
C ILE A 32 -13.28 7.68 2.11
N ASN A 33 -14.10 8.53 1.48
CA ASN A 33 -14.35 8.43 0.04
C ASN A 33 -13.09 8.77 -0.77
N LEU A 34 -12.33 9.79 -0.37
CA LEU A 34 -11.05 10.07 -1.00
C LEU A 34 -10.03 8.95 -0.74
N ALA A 35 -9.99 8.43 0.48
CA ALA A 35 -9.13 7.29 0.80
C ALA A 35 -9.46 6.05 -0.03
N GLU A 36 -10.74 5.78 -0.27
CA GLU A 36 -11.23 4.69 -1.12
C GLU A 36 -10.75 4.83 -2.57
N VAL A 37 -10.86 6.02 -3.17
CA VAL A 37 -10.37 6.27 -4.54
C VAL A 37 -8.87 6.00 -4.63
N LEU A 38 -8.08 6.56 -3.70
CA LEU A 38 -6.62 6.41 -3.70
C LEU A 38 -6.17 4.96 -3.47
N VAL A 39 -6.89 4.23 -2.61
CA VAL A 39 -6.64 2.81 -2.37
C VAL A 39 -6.97 1.95 -3.60
N ASN A 40 -8.04 2.29 -4.32
CA ASN A 40 -8.38 1.58 -5.55
C ASN A 40 -7.31 1.80 -6.63
N GLU A 41 -6.81 3.03 -6.78
CA GLU A 41 -5.66 3.31 -7.67
C GLU A 41 -4.42 2.50 -7.26
N TYR A 42 -4.17 2.33 -5.96
CA TYR A 42 -3.10 1.46 -5.46
C TYR A 42 -3.32 -0.01 -5.89
N PHE A 43 -4.54 -0.53 -5.82
CA PHE A 43 -4.82 -1.90 -6.26
C PHE A 43 -4.65 -2.09 -7.77
N GLU A 44 -4.94 -1.06 -8.57
CA GLU A 44 -4.73 -1.07 -10.02
C GLU A 44 -3.24 -1.10 -10.39
N LEU A 45 -2.36 -0.50 -9.57
CA LEU A 45 -0.89 -0.57 -9.75
C LEU A 45 -0.28 -1.94 -9.45
N GLY A 46 -1.09 -2.95 -9.11
CA GLY A 46 -0.59 -4.28 -8.70
C GLY A 46 -0.41 -4.42 -7.20
N GLY A 47 -1.13 -3.62 -6.41
CA GLY A 47 -1.30 -3.86 -4.98
C GLY A 47 -1.77 -5.30 -4.72
N ARG A 48 -1.34 -5.90 -3.61
CA ARG A 48 -1.62 -7.32 -3.34
C ARG A 48 -3.10 -7.55 -3.08
N GLN A 49 -3.81 -8.09 -4.07
CA GLN A 49 -5.26 -8.29 -3.98
C GLN A 49 -5.69 -9.55 -3.18
N ASP A 50 -4.77 -10.40 -2.72
CA ASP A 50 -5.12 -11.67 -2.06
C ASP A 50 -4.49 -11.86 -0.67
N ASN A 51 -4.42 -10.79 0.12
CA ASN A 51 -3.88 -10.85 1.48
C ASN A 51 -4.85 -10.31 2.55
N ALA A 52 -4.53 -10.60 3.82
CA ALA A 52 -5.33 -10.15 4.95
C ALA A 52 -5.43 -8.61 5.03
N ILE A 53 -4.39 -7.90 4.58
CA ILE A 53 -4.36 -6.44 4.53
C ILE A 53 -5.42 -5.90 3.57
N HIS A 54 -5.48 -6.43 2.33
CA HIS A 54 -6.50 -6.03 1.35
C HIS A 54 -7.91 -6.25 1.89
N ARG A 55 -8.20 -7.43 2.45
CA ARG A 55 -9.53 -7.71 3.04
C ARG A 55 -9.89 -6.71 4.13
N ASN A 56 -8.93 -6.34 4.99
CA ASN A 56 -9.17 -5.38 6.04
C ASN A 56 -9.28 -3.94 5.54
N ILE A 57 -8.58 -3.57 4.45
CA ILE A 57 -8.77 -2.31 3.74
C ILE A 57 -10.20 -2.20 3.21
N LEU A 58 -10.67 -3.22 2.48
CA LEU A 58 -12.05 -3.26 1.98
C LEU A 58 -13.06 -3.22 3.12
N SER A 59 -12.81 -3.96 4.21
CA SER A 59 -13.66 -3.93 5.41
C SER A 59 -13.74 -2.53 6.02
N GLY A 60 -12.61 -1.81 6.11
CA GLY A 60 -12.57 -0.43 6.59
C GLY A 60 -13.38 0.52 5.71
N ILE A 61 -13.30 0.36 4.38
CA ILE A 61 -14.06 1.16 3.42
C ILE A 61 -15.57 0.87 3.52
N VAL A 62 -15.97 -0.41 3.46
CA VAL A 62 -17.38 -0.84 3.47
C VAL A 62 -18.08 -0.44 4.77
N ASN A 63 -17.41 -0.65 5.91
CA ASN A 63 -17.98 -0.32 7.22
C ASN A 63 -17.80 1.15 7.60
N LYS A 64 -17.17 1.96 6.74
CA LYS A 64 -16.78 3.35 7.02
C LYS A 64 -16.02 3.48 8.35
N ASP A 65 -15.19 2.49 8.68
CA ASP A 65 -14.36 2.45 9.87
C ASP A 65 -13.01 3.12 9.58
N ALA A 66 -12.94 4.42 9.93
CA ALA A 66 -11.74 5.22 9.75
C ALA A 66 -10.54 4.70 10.58
N PHE A 67 -10.77 4.12 11.75
CA PHE A 67 -9.68 3.61 12.59
C PHE A 67 -9.07 2.35 12.01
N LEU A 68 -9.93 1.40 11.61
CA LEU A 68 -9.48 0.20 10.92
C LEU A 68 -8.75 0.58 9.62
N LEU A 69 -9.36 1.42 8.79
CA LEU A 69 -8.81 1.84 7.50
C LEU A 69 -7.44 2.52 7.65
N PHE A 70 -7.31 3.42 8.63
CA PHE A 70 -6.03 4.06 8.96
C PHE A 70 -4.96 3.02 9.33
N ALA A 71 -5.27 2.12 10.28
CA ALA A 71 -4.30 1.16 10.79
C ALA A 71 -3.82 0.18 9.71
N VAL A 72 -4.72 -0.26 8.82
CA VAL A 72 -4.38 -1.24 7.78
C VAL A 72 -3.61 -0.60 6.62
N ILE A 73 -3.93 0.66 6.28
CA ILE A 73 -3.14 1.43 5.30
C ILE A 73 -1.72 1.66 5.86
N ASP A 74 -1.59 2.01 7.14
CA ASP A 74 -0.29 2.19 7.78
C ASP A 74 0.57 0.91 7.77
N ALA A 75 -0.04 -0.23 8.09
CA ALA A 75 0.62 -1.53 8.00
C ALA A 75 1.09 -1.85 6.56
N GLU A 76 0.30 -1.49 5.55
CA GLU A 76 0.67 -1.72 4.16
C GLU A 76 1.82 -0.81 3.69
N ILE A 77 1.84 0.45 4.14
CA ILE A 77 2.95 1.38 3.92
C ILE A 77 4.25 0.79 4.47
N GLU A 78 4.25 0.31 5.72
CA GLU A 78 5.42 -0.31 6.33
C GLU A 78 5.89 -1.54 5.56
N ARG A 79 4.97 -2.40 5.12
CA ARG A 79 5.30 -3.55 4.27
C ARG A 79 6.00 -3.13 2.98
N LEU A 80 5.47 -2.13 2.28
CA LEU A 80 6.05 -1.62 1.02
C LEU A 80 7.41 -0.96 1.25
N ARG A 81 7.60 -0.23 2.35
CA ARG A 81 8.90 0.35 2.74
C ARG A 81 9.95 -0.73 2.95
N VAL A 82 9.61 -1.80 3.66
CA VAL A 82 10.50 -2.96 3.84
C VAL A 82 10.85 -3.60 2.49
N GLU A 83 9.88 -3.75 1.59
CA GLU A 83 10.12 -4.30 0.26
C GLU A 83 11.06 -3.42 -0.57
N LYS A 84 10.89 -2.09 -0.52
CA LYS A 84 11.81 -1.12 -1.14
C LYS A 84 13.25 -1.33 -0.68
N VAL A 85 13.45 -1.47 0.64
CA VAL A 85 14.78 -1.67 1.23
C VAL A 85 15.39 -3.00 0.76
N LYS A 86 14.59 -4.08 0.67
CA LYS A 86 15.05 -5.37 0.14
C LYS A 86 15.51 -5.25 -1.32
N GLN A 87 14.73 -4.58 -2.17
CA GLN A 87 15.10 -4.35 -3.57
C GLN A 87 16.40 -3.53 -3.70
N LEU A 88 16.55 -2.48 -2.89
CA LEU A 88 17.78 -1.68 -2.86
C LEU A 88 19.00 -2.51 -2.47
N ARG A 89 18.90 -3.32 -1.42
CA ARG A 89 19.99 -4.22 -0.98
C ARG A 89 20.38 -5.21 -2.08
N ALA A 90 19.41 -5.84 -2.74
CA ALA A 90 19.67 -6.76 -3.84
C ALA A 90 20.38 -6.07 -5.02
N ASN A 91 20.00 -4.83 -5.33
CA ASN A 91 20.64 -4.05 -6.39
C ASN A 91 22.08 -3.64 -6.05
N VAL A 92 22.38 -3.32 -4.79
CA VAL A 92 23.75 -3.05 -4.35
C VAL A 92 24.63 -4.28 -4.53
N ILE A 93 24.17 -5.46 -4.05
CA ILE A 93 24.91 -6.72 -4.18
C ILE A 93 25.20 -7.04 -5.65
N LYS A 94 24.21 -6.89 -6.53
CA LYS A 94 24.37 -7.11 -7.98
C LYS A 94 25.36 -6.16 -8.66
N LYS A 95 25.56 -4.95 -8.13
CA LYS A 95 26.52 -3.98 -8.69
C LYS A 95 27.95 -4.19 -8.17
N SER A 96 28.11 -4.92 -7.08
CA SER A 96 29.40 -5.23 -6.46
C SER A 96 30.04 -6.52 -7.00
N HIS A 97 29.35 -7.23 -7.88
CA HIS A 97 29.80 -8.44 -8.59
C HIS A 97 29.73 -8.20 -10.09
#